data_AF-X1SJV9-F1
#
_entry.id   AF-X1SJV9-F1
#
_cell.length_a   1.000
_cell.length_b   1.000
_cell.length_c   1.000
_cell.angle_alpha   90.00
_cell.angle_beta   90.00
_cell.angle_gamma   90.00
#
_symmetry.space_group_name_H-M   'P 1'
#
loop_
_entity.id
_entity.type
_entity.pdbx_description
1 polymer ?
#
loop_
_entity_poly.entity_id
_entity_poly.type
_entity_poly.pdbx_seq_one_letter_code
_entity_poly.pdbx_strand_id
1 'polypeptide(L)' 'ITSSRAFPSYEEAVAYVSSQKSVNYRIVSDNPFLSPVPLDAVKHYKLVHTSESRETPPGGGMVPSVKIFEYVGD' A
#
# COMPACT_ATOMS: atom_id res chain seq x y z
N ILE A 1 17.61 -2.57 12.32
CA ILE A 1 17.52 -1.54 11.26
C ILE A 1 18.70 -0.61 11.45
N THR A 2 19.58 -0.47 10.46
CA THR A 2 20.80 0.37 10.56
C THR A 2 20.61 1.76 9.95
N SER A 3 19.59 1.94 9.10
CA SER A 3 19.15 3.22 8.56
C SER A 3 17.69 3.14 8.10
N SER A 4 17.03 4.29 7.98
CA SER A 4 15.70 4.44 7.37
C SER A 4 15.68 5.65 6.44
N ARG A 5 14.83 5.61 5.42
CA ARG A 5 14.59 6.71 4.48
C ARG A 5 13.11 6.75 4.14
N ALA A 6 12.50 7.92 4.27
CA ALA A 6 11.12 8.16 3.86
C ALA A 6 11.07 8.59 2.39
N PHE A 7 9.99 8.21 1.71
CA PHE A 7 9.67 8.63 0.35
C PHE A 7 8.25 9.24 0.35
N PRO A 8 7.98 10.23 -0.51
CA PRO A 8 6.67 10.85 -0.61
C PRO A 8 5.62 9.95 -1.27
N SER A 9 6.02 8.89 -1.96
CA SER A 9 5.11 7.90 -2.57
C SER A 9 5.69 6.48 -2.51
N TYR A 10 4.80 5.49 -2.66
CA TYR A 10 5.21 4.09 -2.71
C TYR A 10 6.03 3.81 -3.98
N GLU A 11 5.63 4.42 -5.11
CA GLU A 11 6.30 4.27 -6.40
C GLU A 11 7.75 4.75 -6.34
N GLU A 12 8.02 5.87 -5.66
CA GLU A 12 9.38 6.37 -5.44
C GLU A 12 10.20 5.43 -4.54
N ALA A 13 9.58 4.86 -3.50
CA ALA A 13 10.23 3.85 -2.67
C ALA A 13 10.58 2.59 -3.48
N VAL A 14 9.68 2.13 -4.35
CA VAL A 14 9.93 1.00 -5.27
C VAL A 14 11.05 1.31 -6.24
N ALA A 15 11.05 2.50 -6.85
CA ALA A 15 12.11 2.92 -7.77
C ALA A 15 13.48 2.95 -7.06
N TYR A 16 13.54 3.46 -5.83
CA TYR A 16 14.76 3.45 -5.03
C TYR A 16 15.23 2.03 -4.75
N VAL A 17 14.37 1.14 -4.24
CA VAL A 17 14.72 -0.26 -3.95
C VAL A 17 15.21 -0.97 -5.21
N SER A 18 14.53 -0.76 -6.35
CA SER A 18 14.89 -1.37 -7.64
C SER A 18 16.23 -0.88 -8.17
N SER A 19 16.65 0.35 -7.82
CA SER A 19 17.96 0.90 -8.18
C SER A 19 19.12 0.38 -7.32
N GLN A 20 18.84 -0.28 -6.19
CA GLN A 20 19.90 -0.78 -5.31
C GLN A 20 20.53 -2.06 -5.85
N LYS A 21 21.87 -2.12 -5.82
CA LYS A 21 22.62 -3.32 -6.21
C LYS A 21 22.52 -4.46 -5.19
N SER A 22 22.06 -4.18 -3.98
CA SER A 22 21.89 -5.16 -2.91
C SER A 22 20.41 -5.36 -2.57
N VAL A 23 20.03 -6.61 -2.32
CA VAL A 23 18.64 -7.04 -2.04
C VAL A 23 18.19 -6.84 -0.59
N ASN A 24 18.96 -6.08 0.22
CA ASN A 24 18.70 -5.94 1.66
C ASN A 24 17.84 -4.72 2.02
N TYR A 25 17.00 -4.24 1.09
CA TYR A 25 16.04 -3.17 1.34
C TYR A 25 14.61 -3.71 1.30
N ARG A 26 13.78 -3.26 2.24
CA ARG A 26 12.34 -3.56 2.28
C ARG A 26 11.57 -2.27 2.51
N ILE A 27 10.48 -2.10 1.76
CA ILE A 27 9.51 -1.03 1.99
C ILE A 27 8.63 -1.50 3.14
N VAL A 28 8.73 -0.84 4.28
CA VAL A 28 7.98 -1.15 5.49
C VAL A 28 7.50 0.14 6.12
N SER A 29 6.41 0.05 6.88
CA SER A 29 5.99 1.10 7.78
C SER A 29 6.82 1.10 9.06
N ASP A 30 6.81 2.21 9.78
CA ASP A 30 7.34 2.31 11.13
C ASP A 30 6.50 1.52 12.14
N ASN A 31 5.23 1.27 11.85
CA ASN A 31 4.36 0.39 12.61
C ASN A 31 4.34 -1.03 12.01
N PRO A 32 4.77 -2.08 12.75
CA PRO A 32 4.81 -3.45 12.25
C PRO A 32 3.42 -4.04 11.93
N PHE A 33 2.35 -3.45 12.46
CA PHE A 33 0.98 -3.87 12.19
C PHE A 33 0.35 -3.18 10.97
N LEU A 34 1.04 -2.19 10.37
CA LEU A 34 0.49 -1.35 9.31
C LEU A 34 1.46 -1.26 8.14
N SER A 35 1.61 -2.29 7.31
CA SER A 35 2.43 -2.16 6.10
C SER A 35 1.57 -1.72 4.92
N PRO A 36 1.75 -0.51 4.35
CA PRO A 36 1.07 -0.13 3.12
C PRO A 36 1.61 -1.00 1.98
N VAL A 37 0.84 -2.00 1.58
CA VAL A 37 1.08 -2.79 0.38
C VAL A 37 0.03 -2.32 -0.63
N PRO A 38 0.40 -1.55 -1.66
CA PRO A 38 -0.53 -1.22 -2.73
C PRO A 38 -0.97 -2.53 -3.37
N LEU A 39 -2.28 -2.68 -3.51
CA LEU A 39 -2.86 -3.77 -4.26
C LEU A 39 -3.11 -3.25 -5.67
N ASP A 40 -2.63 -3.99 -6.66
CA ASP A 40 -3.02 -3.74 -8.05
C ASP A 40 -4.53 -3.83 -8.19
N ALA A 41 -5.08 -3.05 -9.13
CA ALA A 41 -6.49 -3.15 -9.46
C ALA A 41 -6.79 -4.57 -9.98
N VAL A 42 -7.55 -5.34 -9.22
CA VAL A 42 -8.01 -6.68 -9.62
C VAL A 42 -9.11 -6.55 -10.68
N LYS A 43 -8.89 -7.17 -11.84
CA LYS A 43 -9.90 -7.30 -12.90
C LYS A 43 -11.04 -8.19 -12.44
N HIS A 44 -12.23 -8.02 -13.02
CA HIS A 44 -13.42 -8.86 -12.71
C HIS A 44 -13.92 -8.71 -11.28
N TYR A 45 -13.61 -7.60 -10.62
CA TYR A 45 -14.15 -7.27 -9.31
C TYR A 45 -14.90 -5.95 -9.37
N LYS A 46 -16.06 -5.92 -8.72
CA LYS A 46 -16.87 -4.73 -8.55
C LYS A 46 -16.89 -4.35 -7.07
N LEU A 47 -16.68 -3.07 -6.78
CA LEU A 47 -16.87 -2.53 -5.43
C LEU A 47 -18.35 -2.61 -5.06
N VAL A 48 -18.68 -3.35 -4.00
CA VAL A 48 -20.07 -3.52 -3.52
C VAL A 48 -20.30 -2.88 -2.15
N HIS A 49 -19.23 -2.63 -1.40
CA HIS A 49 -19.32 -1.93 -0.12
C HIS A 49 -18.10 -1.05 0.14
N THR A 50 -18.34 0.12 0.72
CA THR A 50 -17.31 1.02 1.24
C THR A 50 -17.74 1.45 2.63
N SER A 51 -16.85 1.33 3.61
CA SER A 51 -17.13 1.79 4.98
C SER A 51 -17.28 3.30 5.05
N GLU A 52 -18.14 3.78 5.94
CA GLU A 52 -18.19 5.21 6.29
C GLU A 52 -16.97 5.63 7.11
N SER A 53 -16.43 4.71 7.93
CA SER A 53 -15.20 4.93 8.67
C SER A 53 -14.03 5.14 7.71
N ARG A 54 -13.22 6.16 8.02
CA ARG A 54 -12.06 6.54 7.22
C ARG A 54 -10.82 6.56 8.09
N GLU A 55 -9.70 6.23 7.46
CA GLU A 55 -8.38 6.19 8.04
C GLU A 55 -7.41 6.94 7.14
N THR A 56 -6.36 7.48 7.77
CA THR A 56 -5.24 8.09 7.07
C THR A 56 -4.03 7.20 7.30
N PRO A 57 -3.80 6.19 6.45
CA PRO A 57 -2.64 5.32 6.59
C PRO A 57 -1.34 6.12 6.46
N PRO A 58 -0.23 5.65 7.06
CA PRO A 58 1.07 6.31 6.94
C PRO A 58 1.46 6.51 5.47
N GLY A 59 1.74 7.76 5.07
CA GLY A 59 2.13 8.10 3.71
C GLY A 59 1.00 8.10 2.67
N GLY A 60 -0.26 7.95 3.09
CA GLY A 60 -1.44 7.95 2.21
C GLY A 60 -2.42 9.09 2.49
N GLY A 61 -3.34 9.30 1.55
CA GLY A 61 -4.52 10.16 1.77
C GLY A 61 -5.58 9.48 2.63
N MET A 62 -6.63 10.22 2.99
CA MET A 62 -7.76 9.66 3.74
C MET A 62 -8.55 8.66 2.89
N VAL A 63 -8.56 7.40 3.30
CA VAL A 63 -9.21 6.27 2.62
C VAL A 63 -10.26 5.61 3.51
N PRO A 64 -11.25 4.91 2.96
CA PRO A 64 -12.15 4.06 3.75
C PRO A 64 -11.37 2.95 4.47
N SER A 65 -11.71 2.66 5.73
CA SER A 65 -11.10 1.56 6.51
C SER A 65 -11.31 0.19 5.85
N VAL A 66 -12.50 -0.03 5.27
CA VAL A 66 -12.87 -1.31 4.65
C VAL A 66 -13.53 -1.06 3.30
N LYS A 67 -13.13 -1.87 2.31
CA LYS A 67 -13.81 -2.01 1.01
C LYS A 67 -14.04 -3.48 0.75
N ILE A 68 -15.23 -3.83 0.25
CA ILE A 68 -15.57 -5.20 -0.15
C ILE A 68 -15.83 -5.19 -1.65
N PHE A 69 -15.16 -6.09 -2.33
CA PHE A 69 -15.30 -6.31 -3.76
C PHE A 69 -15.91 -7.68 -4.03
N GLU A 70 -16.88 -7.72 -4.93
CA GLU A 70 -17.49 -8.96 -5.42
C GLU A 70 -16.83 -9.35 -6.73
N TYR A 71 -16.49 -10.64 -6.88
CA TYR A 71 -16.02 -11.19 -8.15
C TYR A 71 -17.20 -11.32 -9.12
N VAL A 72 -17.12 -10.64 -10.27
CA VAL A 72 -18.19 -10.59 -11.28
C VAL A 72 -17.97 -11.53 -12.46
N GLY A 73 -16.85 -12.27 -12.50
CA GLY A 73 -16.52 -13.14 -13.64
C GLY A 73 -16.03 -12.39 -14.88
N ASP A 74 -15.89 -13.15 -15.98
CA ASP A 74 -15.61 -12.65 -17.33
C ASP A 74 -16.90 -12.29 -18.09
#